data_AF-A0A1M5PM87-F1
#
_entry.id   AF-A0A1M5PM87-F1
#
_cell.length_a   1.000
_cell.length_b   1.000
_cell.length_c   1.000
_cell.angle_alpha   90.00
_cell.angle_beta   90.00
_cell.angle_gamma   90.00
#
_symmetry.space_group_name_H-M   'P 1'
#
loop_
_entity.id
_entity.type
_entity.pdbx_description
1 polymer ?
#
loop_
_entity_poly.entity_id
_entity_poly.type
_entity_poly.pdbx_seq_one_letter_code
_entity_poly.pdbx_strand_id
1 'polypeptide(L)'
;MSTNVFMGAPKALVRSIALAAVFSTVTFTGEVAAAVTASTSSSTAFTSSINKFTSTDFLNGVWRRTAGFSVPATSAAIAAFKPGVQVKFADGQVRKISKVYVVGKNISVYVDGGLLDGGKVGAPRTVSTVVASTTAPVTTTPSTTAPSSPAPAPAPSTAYSAGLNSFTNADWENGIYRKAAGFSIPDTGANKAAFVVGASVKLADGQVRTVAAVYDVGAHLSVMLKGTVLSASAVGYPKTISVASTGTGTTTPPAAVTPAPTPAPTPTPAPAPAPVVSDGSGINLVGVNFGSGVFDPGTVPGIYNKGYTYADESYYKRHAGLGFKLIRLGFLWERIQPKLGTELNAAELGRIKQSLDYAQKYGINVILDMHNYYRYYGKVINSPEVPRAQFAETWRKIAVAVSKHPALYGYGLMNEPYNTGNNLWPQTAQAAGQAIRKVDSSKWIMIAGDRYSSAFHWQKYNTSLINDPWMRDPKNNLVYEAHQYLDKDYSGTYRDRAETFAPMLGVERVKPWVEWLKANKLRGFLGEHGIPDFSPSSVVATDNLLAYLNANCIPSTYWAAGPRWGENIMALDVTSGKHRPQLAPLQKHAAAKRTCSTIGPL
;
A
#
# COMPACT_ATOMS: atom_id res chain seq x y z
N MET A 1 -40.74 3.61 -10.55
CA MET A 1 -40.52 2.17 -10.87
C MET A 1 -39.35 1.66 -10.04
N SER A 2 -39.37 0.40 -9.66
CA SER A 2 -38.95 0.00 -8.31
C SER A 2 -37.45 -0.24 -8.10
N THR A 3 -37.00 0.14 -6.90
CA THR A 3 -35.82 -0.37 -6.22
C THR A 3 -35.92 -1.89 -6.03
N ASN A 4 -34.92 -2.66 -6.46
CA ASN A 4 -34.53 -3.97 -5.90
C ASN A 4 -33.28 -4.52 -6.60
N VAL A 5 -32.10 -4.39 -5.98
CA VAL A 5 -30.90 -5.18 -6.33
C VAL A 5 -30.13 -5.55 -5.06
N PHE A 6 -30.75 -6.36 -4.20
CA PHE A 6 -30.07 -7.24 -3.25
C PHE A 6 -30.98 -8.41 -2.87
N MET A 7 -30.35 -9.57 -2.64
CA MET A 7 -30.94 -10.86 -2.23
C MET A 7 -31.69 -11.67 -3.30
N GLY A 8 -31.31 -12.95 -3.41
CA GLY A 8 -31.94 -13.96 -4.24
C GLY A 8 -31.29 -15.33 -4.04
N ALA A 9 -31.84 -16.13 -3.14
CA ALA A 9 -31.50 -17.55 -2.95
C ALA A 9 -32.77 -18.34 -2.57
N PRO A 10 -33.12 -19.42 -3.29
CA PRO A 10 -34.20 -20.33 -2.89
C PRO A 10 -33.68 -21.65 -2.28
N LYS A 11 -34.55 -22.30 -1.48
CA LYS A 11 -34.33 -23.54 -0.71
C LYS A 11 -34.91 -24.77 -1.41
N ALA A 12 -34.34 -25.97 -1.19
CA ALA A 12 -34.93 -27.34 -1.28
C ALA A 12 -33.80 -28.40 -1.21
N LEU A 13 -33.90 -29.65 -0.72
CA LEU A 13 -34.90 -30.37 0.09
C LEU A 13 -34.25 -31.62 0.77
N VAL A 14 -34.48 -31.82 2.09
CA VAL A 14 -34.82 -33.10 2.82
C VAL A 14 -34.00 -34.43 2.72
N ARG A 15 -33.84 -35.10 3.90
CA ARG A 15 -33.47 -36.51 4.23
C ARG A 15 -32.01 -36.96 4.04
N SER A 16 -31.47 -37.97 4.76
CA SER A 16 -31.63 -38.52 6.13
C SER A 16 -30.67 -39.74 6.30
N ILE A 17 -30.32 -40.12 7.54
CA ILE A 17 -29.86 -41.45 8.07
C ILE A 17 -28.57 -41.38 8.94
N ALA A 18 -28.57 -42.17 10.02
CA ALA A 18 -27.56 -42.31 11.08
C ALA A 18 -26.46 -43.36 10.70
N LEU A 19 -25.56 -43.93 11.53
CA LEU A 19 -25.44 -44.09 12.99
C LEU A 19 -23.96 -44.41 13.40
N ALA A 20 -23.72 -44.46 14.72
CA ALA A 20 -22.55 -44.90 15.53
C ALA A 20 -21.79 -46.22 15.13
N ALA A 21 -20.72 -46.69 15.80
CA ALA A 21 -19.56 -46.13 16.53
C ALA A 21 -18.66 -47.27 17.15
N VAL A 22 -17.50 -46.92 17.74
CA VAL A 22 -16.67 -47.65 18.77
C VAL A 22 -15.99 -49.00 18.42
N PHE A 23 -14.66 -49.14 18.65
CA PHE A 23 -14.01 -50.04 19.65
C PHE A 23 -12.48 -50.24 19.51
N SER A 24 -11.88 -50.80 20.58
CA SER A 24 -10.44 -51.05 20.86
C SER A 24 -10.33 -52.36 21.70
N THR A 25 -9.21 -52.91 22.22
CA THR A 25 -7.82 -52.46 22.48
C THR A 25 -6.93 -53.68 22.82
N VAL A 26 -5.57 -53.58 22.77
CA VAL A 26 -4.60 -54.39 23.57
C VAL A 26 -4.49 -55.90 23.13
N THR A 27 -3.40 -56.70 23.29
CA THR A 27 -2.17 -56.66 24.12
C THR A 27 -0.86 -57.01 23.33
N PHE A 28 0.20 -57.36 24.08
CA PHE A 28 1.62 -57.67 23.78
C PHE A 28 2.00 -59.17 23.62
N THR A 29 3.19 -59.43 23.01
CA THR A 29 4.43 -60.06 23.59
C THR A 29 5.59 -59.88 22.57
N GLY A 30 6.85 -59.55 22.97
CA GLY A 30 8.00 -60.47 23.18
C GLY A 30 8.66 -60.93 21.85
N GLU A 31 9.95 -60.84 21.52
CA GLU A 31 11.22 -60.77 22.29
C GLU A 31 12.38 -60.11 21.48
N VAL A 32 13.66 -60.31 21.84
CA VAL A 32 14.82 -59.41 21.55
C VAL A 32 15.84 -59.97 20.54
N ALA A 33 16.38 -59.11 19.65
CA ALA A 33 17.69 -59.30 19.01
C ALA A 33 18.39 -57.96 18.74
N ALA A 34 19.72 -57.90 18.93
CA ALA A 34 20.50 -56.66 18.83
C ALA A 34 20.91 -56.34 17.38
N ALA A 35 20.85 -55.05 17.00
CA ALA A 35 21.36 -54.56 15.72
C ALA A 35 22.01 -53.18 15.87
N VAL A 36 23.20 -53.02 15.26
CA VAL A 36 23.89 -51.74 15.12
C VAL A 36 23.04 -50.81 14.26
N THR A 37 22.41 -49.81 14.86
CA THR A 37 21.55 -48.86 14.15
C THR A 37 22.33 -47.60 13.78
N ALA A 38 22.73 -47.50 12.51
CA ALA A 38 22.92 -46.19 11.89
C ALA A 38 21.57 -45.46 11.95
N SER A 39 21.52 -44.31 12.64
CA SER A 39 20.30 -43.54 12.79
C SER A 39 19.97 -42.76 11.52
N THR A 40 19.52 -43.46 10.47
CA THR A 40 18.81 -42.83 9.36
C THR A 40 17.51 -42.25 9.90
N SER A 41 17.47 -40.95 10.14
CA SER A 41 16.24 -40.24 10.48
C SER A 41 15.31 -40.23 9.26
N SER A 42 14.50 -41.28 9.11
CA SER A 42 13.40 -41.32 8.14
C SER A 42 12.39 -40.23 8.51
N SER A 43 12.43 -39.11 7.79
CA SER A 43 11.41 -38.07 7.93
C SER A 43 10.11 -38.59 7.34
N THR A 44 9.20 -39.07 8.17
CA THR A 44 7.90 -39.57 7.71
C THR A 44 7.06 -38.43 7.15
N ALA A 45 6.37 -38.66 6.03
CA ALA A 45 5.41 -37.72 5.47
C ALA A 45 4.31 -37.37 6.49
N PHE A 46 4.17 -36.09 6.84
CA PHE A 46 3.12 -35.64 7.75
C PHE A 46 1.87 -35.29 6.94
N THR A 47 0.75 -35.94 7.27
CA THR A 47 -0.55 -35.70 6.62
C THR A 47 -1.48 -34.92 7.54
N SER A 48 -2.18 -33.92 6.99
CA SER A 48 -3.20 -33.15 7.70
C SER A 48 -4.50 -33.07 6.91
N SER A 49 -5.62 -32.95 7.62
CA SER A 49 -6.89 -32.56 7.03
C SER A 49 -6.88 -31.07 6.68
N ILE A 50 -7.57 -30.72 5.59
CA ILE A 50 -7.85 -29.32 5.26
C ILE A 50 -9.15 -28.90 5.97
N ASN A 51 -9.15 -27.70 6.55
CA ASN A 51 -10.30 -27.13 7.25
C ASN A 51 -11.49 -26.94 6.29
N LYS A 52 -12.71 -27.31 6.68
CA LYS A 52 -13.89 -27.21 5.79
C LYS A 52 -14.50 -25.79 5.72
N PHE A 53 -13.67 -24.77 5.53
CA PHE A 53 -14.12 -23.38 5.41
C PHE A 53 -14.61 -23.09 3.98
N THR A 54 -15.84 -22.59 3.84
CA THR A 54 -16.37 -22.13 2.55
C THR A 54 -17.03 -20.77 2.72
N SER A 55 -16.54 -19.78 1.97
CA SER A 55 -16.96 -18.38 2.00
C SER A 55 -16.71 -17.71 0.64
N THR A 56 -16.77 -16.37 0.59
CA THR A 56 -16.29 -15.53 -0.53
C THR A 56 -14.79 -15.67 -0.81
N ASP A 57 -14.01 -16.12 0.17
CA ASP A 57 -12.56 -16.16 0.13
C ASP A 57 -12.01 -17.59 0.18
N PHE A 58 -12.80 -18.54 0.68
CA PHE A 58 -12.46 -19.97 0.74
C PHE A 58 -13.45 -20.86 -0.01
N LEU A 59 -12.94 -21.95 -0.59
CA LEU A 59 -13.69 -23.10 -1.05
C LEU A 59 -13.09 -24.35 -0.42
N ASN A 60 -13.81 -24.99 0.50
CA ASN A 60 -13.35 -26.20 1.20
C ASN A 60 -11.95 -26.05 1.84
N GLY A 61 -11.68 -24.91 2.47
CA GLY A 61 -10.40 -24.59 3.12
C GLY A 61 -9.29 -24.09 2.20
N VAL A 62 -9.52 -24.08 0.89
CA VAL A 62 -8.58 -23.57 -0.12
C VAL A 62 -8.95 -22.13 -0.46
N TRP A 63 -7.96 -21.24 -0.52
CA TRP A 63 -8.19 -19.84 -0.84
C TRP A 63 -8.58 -19.67 -2.32
N ARG A 64 -9.65 -18.90 -2.58
CA ARG A 64 -10.16 -18.64 -3.95
C ARG A 64 -9.33 -17.62 -4.73
N ARG A 65 -8.56 -16.78 -4.04
CA ARG A 65 -7.83 -15.62 -4.62
C ARG A 65 -6.31 -15.73 -4.52
N THR A 66 -5.78 -16.79 -3.92
CA THR A 66 -4.34 -17.01 -3.78
C THR A 66 -4.02 -18.50 -3.63
N ALA A 67 -2.79 -18.90 -3.94
CA ALA A 67 -2.34 -20.29 -3.84
C ALA A 67 -2.08 -20.67 -2.37
N GLY A 68 -3.14 -21.02 -1.64
CA GLY A 68 -3.02 -21.42 -0.25
C GLY A 68 -4.22 -22.22 0.26
N PHE A 69 -4.06 -22.79 1.44
CA PHE A 69 -5.06 -23.60 2.13
C PHE A 69 -4.96 -23.44 3.65
N SER A 70 -5.96 -23.92 4.38
CA SER A 70 -5.97 -23.88 5.85
C SER A 70 -6.08 -25.28 6.46
N VAL A 71 -5.31 -25.53 7.51
CA VAL A 71 -5.28 -26.79 8.28
C VAL A 71 -5.42 -26.51 9.80
N PRO A 72 -5.78 -27.49 10.64
CA PRO A 72 -5.77 -27.32 12.10
C PRO A 72 -4.37 -27.05 12.66
N ALA A 73 -4.24 -26.17 13.65
CA ALA A 73 -2.98 -25.84 14.32
C ALA A 73 -2.60 -26.85 15.41
N THR A 74 -2.40 -28.12 15.04
CA THR A 74 -1.81 -29.11 15.94
C THR A 74 -0.29 -28.91 16.03
N SER A 75 0.33 -29.31 17.15
CA SER A 75 1.78 -29.21 17.32
C SER A 75 2.56 -29.91 16.21
N ALA A 76 2.04 -31.03 15.70
CA ALA A 76 2.62 -31.75 14.56
C ALA A 76 2.48 -30.98 13.24
N ALA A 77 1.33 -30.34 12.98
CA ALA A 77 1.13 -29.51 11.79
C ALA A 77 2.02 -28.26 11.79
N ILE A 78 2.22 -27.63 12.96
CA ILE A 78 3.16 -26.51 13.14
C ILE A 78 4.61 -26.96 12.93
N ALA A 79 4.97 -28.17 13.36
CA ALA A 79 6.31 -28.72 13.17
C ALA A 79 6.59 -29.09 11.69
N ALA A 80 5.57 -29.55 10.95
CA ALA A 80 5.71 -30.08 9.59
C ALA A 80 5.52 -29.04 8.48
N PHE A 81 4.51 -28.17 8.57
CA PHE A 81 4.26 -27.15 7.55
C PHE A 81 5.14 -25.92 7.82
N LYS A 82 6.26 -25.82 7.10
CA LYS A 82 7.23 -24.72 7.16
C LYS A 82 7.57 -24.22 5.77
N PRO A 83 7.93 -22.92 5.59
CA PRO A 83 8.46 -22.43 4.32
C PRO A 83 9.62 -23.29 3.81
N GLY A 84 9.62 -23.57 2.50
CA GLY A 84 10.58 -24.46 1.85
C GLY A 84 10.19 -25.94 1.81
N VAL A 85 9.29 -26.41 2.68
CA VAL A 85 8.79 -27.80 2.66
C VAL A 85 7.87 -28.00 1.45
N GLN A 86 8.02 -29.11 0.74
CA GLN A 86 7.10 -29.50 -0.33
C GLN A 86 5.87 -30.23 0.24
N VAL A 87 4.70 -29.97 -0.33
CA VAL A 87 3.44 -30.63 -0.01
C VAL A 87 2.80 -31.23 -1.25
N LYS A 88 2.23 -32.43 -1.10
CA LYS A 88 1.44 -33.13 -2.12
C LYS A 88 -0.04 -33.00 -1.81
N PHE A 89 -0.79 -32.55 -2.80
CA PHE A 89 -2.25 -32.48 -2.79
C PHE A 89 -2.89 -33.75 -3.35
N ALA A 90 -4.18 -33.93 -3.06
CA ALA A 90 -4.94 -35.11 -3.47
C ALA A 90 -5.21 -35.22 -4.98
N ASP A 91 -4.98 -34.16 -5.76
CA ASP A 91 -4.98 -34.21 -7.24
C ASP A 91 -3.61 -34.60 -7.83
N GLY A 92 -2.64 -34.95 -6.97
CA GLY A 92 -1.29 -35.34 -7.34
C GLY A 92 -0.29 -34.18 -7.41
N GLN A 93 -0.73 -32.92 -7.39
CA GLN A 93 0.19 -31.78 -7.48
C GLN A 93 1.14 -31.74 -6.27
N VAL A 94 2.43 -31.54 -6.53
CA VAL A 94 3.44 -31.25 -5.51
C VAL A 94 3.84 -29.78 -5.64
N ARG A 95 3.82 -29.05 -4.52
CA ARG A 95 4.15 -27.62 -4.48
C ARG A 95 4.94 -27.26 -3.23
N LYS A 96 5.78 -26.23 -3.31
CA LYS A 96 6.62 -25.78 -2.19
C LYS A 96 5.87 -24.73 -1.37
N ILE A 97 5.89 -24.89 -0.05
CA ILE A 97 5.35 -23.88 0.87
C ILE A 97 6.19 -22.62 0.78
N SER A 98 5.54 -21.49 0.50
CA SER A 98 6.15 -20.17 0.41
C SER A 98 6.05 -19.41 1.74
N LYS A 99 4.90 -19.50 2.45
CA LYS A 99 4.64 -18.82 3.72
C LYS A 99 3.71 -19.64 4.60
N VAL A 100 3.83 -19.48 5.92
CA VAL A 100 2.99 -20.16 6.92
C VAL A 100 2.64 -19.17 8.03
N TYR A 101 1.38 -19.13 8.45
CA TYR A 101 0.90 -18.29 9.54
C TYR A 101 0.00 -19.11 10.47
N VAL A 102 0.27 -19.11 11.77
CA VAL A 102 -0.65 -19.66 12.78
C VAL A 102 -1.67 -18.57 13.12
N VAL A 103 -2.96 -18.86 12.93
CA VAL A 103 -4.08 -17.94 13.08
C VAL A 103 -5.11 -18.58 14.02
N GLY A 104 -5.00 -18.28 15.31
CA GLY A 104 -5.81 -18.90 16.36
C GLY A 104 -5.61 -20.42 16.39
N LYS A 105 -6.68 -21.18 16.20
CA LYS A 105 -6.66 -22.67 16.19
C LYS A 105 -6.31 -23.27 14.81
N ASN A 106 -5.92 -22.45 13.83
CA ASN A 106 -5.67 -22.87 12.45
C ASN A 106 -4.28 -22.43 11.96
N ILE A 107 -3.79 -23.05 10.90
CA ILE A 107 -2.63 -22.61 10.13
C ILE A 107 -3.12 -22.22 8.74
N SER A 108 -2.66 -21.07 8.23
CA SER A 108 -2.77 -20.67 6.82
C SER A 108 -1.45 -20.97 6.13
N VAL A 109 -1.47 -21.88 5.16
CA VAL A 109 -0.31 -22.34 4.41
C VAL A 109 -0.42 -21.85 2.98
N TYR A 110 0.60 -21.15 2.51
CA TYR A 110 0.72 -20.63 1.15
C TYR A 110 1.75 -21.44 0.40
N VAL A 111 1.50 -21.72 -0.88
CA VAL A 111 2.39 -22.48 -1.77
C VAL A 111 2.78 -21.64 -2.99
N ASP A 112 3.73 -22.12 -3.78
CA ASP A 112 4.07 -21.54 -5.09
C ASP A 112 3.07 -21.94 -6.19
N GLY A 113 3.21 -21.32 -7.37
CA GLY A 113 2.36 -21.56 -8.54
C GLY A 113 1.01 -20.83 -8.54
N GLY A 114 0.13 -21.22 -9.48
CA GLY A 114 -1.20 -20.63 -9.68
C GLY A 114 -2.23 -21.02 -8.61
N LEU A 115 -3.49 -20.62 -8.77
CA LEU A 115 -4.55 -20.96 -7.82
C LEU A 115 -4.71 -22.49 -7.63
N LEU A 116 -5.19 -22.88 -6.45
CA LEU A 116 -5.55 -24.25 -6.11
C LEU A 116 -7.06 -24.43 -6.30
N ASP A 117 -7.48 -25.55 -6.89
CA ASP A 117 -8.89 -25.87 -7.09
C ASP A 117 -9.48 -26.48 -5.81
N GLY A 118 -10.21 -25.67 -5.03
CA GLY A 118 -10.87 -26.13 -3.79
C GLY A 118 -11.91 -27.24 -3.97
N GLY A 119 -12.40 -27.48 -5.19
CA GLY A 119 -13.24 -28.64 -5.51
C GLY A 119 -12.43 -29.93 -5.65
N LYS A 120 -11.17 -29.84 -6.11
CA LYS A 120 -10.27 -30.99 -6.34
C LYS A 120 -9.33 -31.30 -5.18
N VAL A 121 -8.80 -30.29 -4.49
CA VAL A 121 -7.79 -30.49 -3.42
C VAL A 121 -8.28 -30.12 -2.02
N GLY A 122 -9.39 -29.39 -1.90
CA GLY A 122 -9.93 -28.99 -0.60
C GLY A 122 -10.65 -30.11 0.17
N ALA A 123 -11.06 -29.77 1.39
CA ALA A 123 -11.81 -30.62 2.31
C ALA A 123 -12.99 -31.34 1.61
N PRO A 124 -13.24 -32.64 1.90
CA PRO A 124 -12.68 -33.45 2.99
C PRO A 124 -11.30 -34.05 2.72
N ARG A 125 -10.63 -33.67 1.63
CA ARG A 125 -9.31 -34.23 1.28
C ARG A 125 -8.20 -33.71 2.18
N THR A 126 -7.10 -34.45 2.19
CA THR A 126 -5.90 -34.19 2.99
C THR A 126 -4.77 -33.61 2.13
N VAL A 127 -3.75 -33.12 2.81
CA VAL A 127 -2.49 -32.64 2.24
C VAL A 127 -1.33 -33.21 3.05
N SER A 128 -0.28 -33.66 2.38
CA SER A 128 0.85 -34.36 3.01
C SER A 128 2.17 -33.68 2.68
N THR A 129 3.11 -33.57 3.62
CA THR A 129 4.48 -33.16 3.31
C THR A 129 5.18 -34.24 2.48
N VAL A 130 6.07 -33.82 1.57
CA VAL A 130 6.86 -34.72 0.73
C VAL A 130 8.21 -34.96 1.39
N VAL A 131 8.60 -36.23 1.46
CA VAL A 131 9.89 -36.70 1.96
C VAL A 131 10.90 -36.63 0.81
N ALA A 132 12.06 -36.02 1.04
CA ALA A 132 13.13 -35.99 0.05
C ALA A 132 13.82 -37.36 0.00
N SER A 133 13.55 -38.14 -1.05
CA SER A 133 14.31 -39.36 -1.36
C SER A 133 15.63 -38.98 -2.04
N THR A 134 16.74 -39.01 -1.31
CA THR A 134 18.07 -38.80 -1.87
C THR A 134 18.59 -40.06 -2.55
N THR A 135 18.29 -40.21 -3.83
CA THR A 135 18.97 -41.14 -4.75
C THR A 135 19.64 -40.33 -5.86
N ALA A 136 20.93 -40.05 -5.71
CA ALA A 136 21.73 -39.37 -6.71
C ALA A 136 22.47 -40.39 -7.58
N PRO A 137 22.36 -40.35 -8.92
CA PRO A 137 23.27 -41.07 -9.80
C PRO A 137 24.65 -40.41 -9.78
N VAL A 138 25.70 -41.21 -9.60
CA VAL A 138 27.09 -40.76 -9.72
C VAL A 138 27.49 -40.77 -11.19
N THR A 139 27.95 -39.64 -11.72
CA THR A 139 28.69 -39.59 -12.99
C THR A 139 29.88 -38.62 -12.85
N THR A 140 31.04 -39.04 -13.36
CA THR A 140 32.36 -38.41 -13.12
C THR A 140 32.80 -37.47 -14.26
N THR A 141 34.03 -36.94 -14.12
CA THR A 141 34.90 -36.30 -15.15
C THR A 141 34.73 -34.76 -15.34
N PRO A 142 35.76 -34.02 -15.81
CA PRO A 142 36.76 -33.46 -14.88
C PRO A 142 36.97 -31.91 -14.99
N SER A 143 37.92 -31.41 -14.19
CA SER A 143 38.26 -29.99 -14.00
C SER A 143 38.77 -29.24 -15.25
N THR A 144 38.36 -27.97 -15.39
CA THR A 144 39.13 -26.92 -16.08
C THR A 144 39.05 -25.60 -15.29
N THR A 145 40.17 -24.88 -15.24
CA THR A 145 40.43 -23.70 -14.40
C THR A 145 39.94 -22.38 -15.02
N ALA A 146 39.51 -21.43 -14.18
CA ALA A 146 39.33 -20.01 -14.53
C ALA A 146 39.66 -19.11 -13.31
N PRO A 147 40.07 -17.85 -13.49
CA PRO A 147 41.01 -17.20 -12.58
C PRO A 147 40.40 -16.46 -11.38
N SER A 148 41.29 -16.17 -10.41
CA SER A 148 41.04 -15.41 -9.18
C SER A 148 40.58 -13.97 -9.40
N SER A 149 39.60 -13.53 -8.61
CA SER A 149 39.20 -12.12 -8.44
C SER A 149 39.72 -11.57 -7.11
N PRO A 150 40.04 -10.26 -6.96
CA PRO A 150 40.71 -9.72 -5.77
C PRO A 150 39.83 -9.70 -4.51
N ALA A 151 40.47 -9.77 -3.34
CA ALA A 151 39.81 -9.78 -2.04
C ALA A 151 39.15 -8.42 -1.68
N PRO A 152 37.97 -8.42 -1.02
CA PRO A 152 37.42 -7.21 -0.40
C PRO A 152 38.22 -6.76 0.82
N ALA A 153 38.32 -5.44 0.99
CA ALA A 153 38.94 -4.79 2.16
C ALA A 153 38.15 -5.05 3.48
N PRO A 154 38.78 -4.92 4.66
CA PRO A 154 38.17 -5.31 5.94
C PRO A 154 37.07 -4.34 6.41
N ALA A 155 36.07 -4.89 7.11
CA ALA A 155 34.99 -4.13 7.75
C ALA A 155 35.10 -4.18 9.29
N PRO A 156 34.78 -3.08 10.01
CA PRO A 156 34.96 -2.98 11.46
C PRO A 156 33.89 -3.73 12.27
N SER A 157 34.27 -4.24 13.44
CA SER A 157 33.38 -4.89 14.39
C SER A 157 32.67 -3.89 15.31
N THR A 158 31.35 -3.76 15.19
CA THR A 158 30.53 -2.97 16.13
C THR A 158 29.29 -3.76 16.57
N ALA A 159 28.99 -3.72 17.87
CA ALA A 159 27.74 -4.25 18.40
C ALA A 159 26.59 -3.31 18.01
N TYR A 160 25.53 -3.85 17.43
CA TYR A 160 24.41 -3.04 16.96
C TYR A 160 23.44 -2.75 18.11
N SER A 161 23.10 -1.49 18.32
CA SER A 161 22.19 -1.02 19.38
C SER A 161 20.98 -0.30 18.79
N ALA A 162 19.79 -0.63 19.29
CA ALA A 162 18.52 -0.05 18.88
C ALA A 162 17.83 0.68 20.03
N GLY A 163 17.19 1.79 19.70
CA GLY A 163 16.22 2.45 20.58
C GLY A 163 14.87 1.74 20.52
N LEU A 164 14.19 1.65 21.67
CA LEU A 164 12.83 1.14 21.79
C LEU A 164 11.80 2.18 21.29
N ASN A 165 10.63 1.70 20.86
CA ASN A 165 9.45 2.57 20.66
C ASN A 165 8.84 2.91 22.03
N SER A 166 8.28 4.10 22.22
CA SER A 166 7.72 4.55 23.51
C SER A 166 6.27 4.09 23.78
N PHE A 167 5.87 2.91 23.32
CA PHE A 167 4.47 2.48 23.36
C PHE A 167 3.97 2.14 24.77
N THR A 168 2.90 2.81 25.20
CA THR A 168 2.16 2.50 26.42
C THR A 168 0.66 2.44 26.13
N ASN A 169 0.07 1.25 26.30
CA ASN A 169 -1.36 0.96 26.12
C ASN A 169 -1.73 -0.36 26.87
N ALA A 170 -2.87 -0.98 26.56
CA ALA A 170 -3.32 -2.23 27.21
C ALA A 170 -2.42 -3.45 26.95
N ASP A 171 -1.61 -3.43 25.89
CA ASP A 171 -0.68 -4.51 25.50
C ASP A 171 0.80 -4.16 25.72
N TRP A 172 1.13 -2.87 25.82
CA TRP A 172 2.50 -2.36 25.85
C TRP A 172 2.76 -1.38 27.01
N GLU A 173 4.00 -1.32 27.49
CA GLU A 173 4.47 -0.35 28.48
C GLU A 173 5.91 0.08 28.14
N ASN A 174 6.11 1.36 27.82
CA ASN A 174 7.40 1.91 27.36
C ASN A 174 8.08 1.03 26.29
N GLY A 175 7.30 0.49 25.36
CA GLY A 175 7.79 -0.39 24.30
C GLY A 175 8.02 -1.85 24.69
N ILE A 176 7.77 -2.24 25.94
CA ILE A 176 7.84 -3.61 26.42
C ILE A 176 6.45 -4.26 26.35
N TYR A 177 6.38 -5.50 25.88
CA TYR A 177 5.12 -6.23 25.76
C TYR A 177 4.67 -6.77 27.11
N ARG A 178 3.45 -6.44 27.54
CA ARG A 178 2.93 -6.77 28.88
C ARG A 178 2.68 -8.27 29.11
N LYS A 179 2.49 -9.05 28.04
CA LYS A 179 1.99 -10.44 28.10
C LYS A 179 3.05 -11.52 27.86
N ALA A 180 4.23 -11.17 27.35
CA ALA A 180 5.33 -12.11 27.12
C ALA A 180 6.68 -11.37 27.15
N ALA A 181 7.80 -12.11 27.15
CA ALA A 181 9.11 -11.52 27.01
C ALA A 181 9.27 -10.92 25.61
N GLY A 182 9.12 -9.60 25.47
CA GLY A 182 9.24 -8.97 24.16
C GLY A 182 9.25 -7.46 24.22
N PHE A 183 9.75 -6.86 23.16
CA PHE A 183 9.90 -5.41 23.04
C PHE A 183 9.64 -4.94 21.61
N SER A 184 9.44 -3.64 21.45
CA SER A 184 9.16 -2.99 20.17
C SER A 184 10.29 -2.05 19.78
N ILE A 185 10.87 -2.24 18.60
CA ILE A 185 11.86 -1.34 17.97
C ILE A 185 11.34 -0.80 16.64
N PRO A 186 11.84 0.33 16.11
CA PRO A 186 11.46 0.82 14.78
C PRO A 186 11.75 -0.20 13.68
N ASP A 187 10.92 -0.27 12.65
CA ASP A 187 11.14 -1.16 11.51
C ASP A 187 12.13 -0.57 10.50
N THR A 188 13.42 -0.58 10.86
CA THR A 188 14.52 -0.16 9.97
C THR A 188 15.22 -1.39 9.36
N GLY A 189 15.85 -1.21 8.19
CA GLY A 189 16.64 -2.29 7.57
C GLY A 189 17.75 -2.82 8.48
N ALA A 190 18.37 -1.96 9.29
CA ALA A 190 19.39 -2.36 10.27
C ALA A 190 18.78 -3.14 11.45
N ASN A 191 17.62 -2.73 11.98
CA ASN A 191 16.89 -3.50 12.99
C ASN A 191 16.45 -4.87 12.45
N LYS A 192 15.95 -4.94 11.20
CA LYS A 192 15.58 -6.19 10.52
C LYS A 192 16.77 -7.13 10.30
N ALA A 193 17.96 -6.59 10.02
CA ALA A 193 19.17 -7.38 9.85
C ALA A 193 19.76 -7.89 11.17
N ALA A 194 19.69 -7.11 12.25
CA ALA A 194 20.29 -7.46 13.54
C ALA A 194 19.37 -8.30 14.43
N PHE A 195 18.09 -7.97 14.54
CA PHE A 195 17.14 -8.65 15.42
C PHE A 195 16.42 -9.77 14.67
N VAL A 196 17.14 -10.86 14.40
CA VAL A 196 16.63 -12.09 13.76
C VAL A 196 16.42 -13.22 14.78
N VAL A 197 15.58 -14.20 14.44
CA VAL A 197 15.34 -15.37 15.32
C VAL A 197 16.65 -16.12 15.57
N GLY A 198 16.94 -16.41 16.84
CA GLY A 198 18.20 -17.01 17.29
C GLY A 198 19.28 -16.02 17.71
N ALA A 199 19.15 -14.71 17.40
CA ALA A 199 20.10 -13.70 17.85
C ALA A 199 20.08 -13.51 19.38
N SER A 200 21.23 -13.16 19.96
CA SER A 200 21.36 -12.88 21.40
C SER A 200 21.27 -11.38 21.67
N VAL A 201 20.22 -10.96 22.37
CA VAL A 201 19.95 -9.56 22.74
C VAL A 201 20.40 -9.33 24.17
N LYS A 202 21.26 -8.33 24.39
CA LYS A 202 21.58 -7.79 25.72
C LYS A 202 20.62 -6.65 26.06
N LEU A 203 19.93 -6.81 27.18
CA LEU A 203 18.98 -5.88 27.77
C LEU A 203 19.67 -4.84 28.65
N ALA A 204 18.97 -3.73 28.91
CA ALA A 204 19.49 -2.60 29.70
C ALA A 204 19.70 -2.93 31.20
N ASP A 205 19.10 -4.01 31.70
CA ASP A 205 19.34 -4.57 33.04
C ASP A 205 20.52 -5.56 33.07
N GLY A 206 21.23 -5.72 31.95
CA GLY A 206 22.37 -6.61 31.79
C GLY A 206 22.02 -8.05 31.35
N GLN A 207 20.74 -8.46 31.37
CA GLN A 207 20.35 -9.81 30.96
C GLN A 207 20.60 -10.03 29.46
N VAL A 208 21.06 -11.24 29.09
CA VAL A 208 21.17 -11.66 27.69
C VAL A 208 20.11 -12.72 27.40
N ARG A 209 19.30 -12.51 26.36
CA ARG A 209 18.20 -13.41 25.99
C ARG A 209 18.13 -13.62 24.48
N THR A 210 17.80 -14.83 24.07
CA THR A 210 17.68 -15.21 22.64
C THR A 210 16.35 -14.75 22.05
N VAL A 211 16.36 -14.20 20.83
CA VAL A 211 15.16 -13.92 20.05
C VAL A 211 14.44 -15.23 19.71
N ALA A 212 13.18 -15.35 20.12
CA ALA A 212 12.30 -16.48 19.84
C ALA A 212 11.45 -16.26 18.58
N ALA A 213 10.97 -15.02 18.36
CA ALA A 213 10.19 -14.63 17.20
C ALA A 213 10.37 -13.14 16.90
N VAL A 214 10.12 -12.77 15.64
CA VAL A 214 10.14 -11.36 15.19
C VAL A 214 8.90 -11.16 14.35
N TYR A 215 8.04 -10.23 14.75
CA TYR A 215 6.85 -9.87 13.99
C TYR A 215 7.04 -8.49 13.39
N ASP A 216 6.91 -8.40 12.07
CA ASP A 216 6.74 -7.14 11.36
C ASP A 216 5.32 -6.63 11.63
N VAL A 217 5.19 -5.57 12.43
CA VAL A 217 3.91 -4.99 12.86
C VAL A 217 3.87 -3.53 12.44
N GLY A 218 3.74 -3.31 11.14
CA GLY A 218 3.39 -2.02 10.57
C GLY A 218 4.60 -1.13 10.30
N ALA A 219 5.09 -0.42 11.30
CA ALA A 219 6.32 0.41 11.22
C ALA A 219 7.31 0.06 12.36
N HIS A 220 7.08 -1.08 13.00
CA HIS A 220 7.78 -1.52 14.20
C HIS A 220 7.99 -3.03 14.14
N LEU A 221 9.14 -3.49 14.61
CA LEU A 221 9.38 -4.91 14.87
C LEU A 221 8.98 -5.21 16.32
N SER A 222 8.08 -6.17 16.50
CA SER A 222 7.81 -6.75 17.81
C SER A 222 8.71 -7.98 17.95
N VAL A 223 9.82 -7.81 18.67
CA VAL A 223 10.84 -8.84 18.89
C VAL A 223 10.50 -9.55 20.19
N MET A 224 10.16 -10.84 20.10
CA MET A 224 9.90 -11.70 21.26
C MET A 224 11.17 -12.47 21.61
N LEU A 225 11.44 -12.58 22.90
CA LEU A 225 12.58 -13.27 23.48
C LEU A 225 12.12 -14.58 24.15
N LYS A 226 13.07 -15.49 24.40
CA LYS A 226 12.83 -16.61 25.32
C LYS A 226 12.80 -16.10 26.78
N GLY A 227 11.96 -16.71 27.62
CA GLY A 227 11.87 -16.44 29.06
C GLY A 227 10.61 -15.70 29.50
N THR A 228 10.66 -15.15 30.72
CA THR A 228 9.54 -14.46 31.41
C THR A 228 9.36 -13.01 30.96
N VAL A 229 8.16 -12.45 31.19
CA VAL A 229 7.83 -11.03 30.89
C VAL A 229 8.92 -10.08 31.40
N LEU A 230 9.25 -9.07 30.60
CA LEU A 230 10.28 -8.07 30.93
C LEU A 230 9.69 -6.93 31.77
N SER A 231 10.48 -6.35 32.68
CA SER A 231 10.05 -5.17 33.43
C SER A 231 10.22 -3.89 32.59
N ALA A 232 9.12 -3.19 32.35
CA ALA A 232 9.10 -1.95 31.58
C ALA A 232 9.92 -0.81 32.22
N SER A 233 9.98 -0.74 33.56
CA SER A 233 10.83 0.22 34.26
C SER A 233 12.31 -0.16 34.21
N ALA A 234 12.63 -1.46 34.20
CA ALA A 234 14.00 -1.95 34.12
C ALA A 234 14.61 -1.79 32.72
N VAL A 235 13.87 -2.13 31.66
CA VAL A 235 14.43 -2.24 30.29
C VAL A 235 13.69 -1.46 29.20
N GLY A 236 12.56 -0.80 29.50
CA GLY A 236 11.77 -0.04 28.53
C GLY A 236 12.37 1.31 28.10
N TYR A 237 11.73 1.94 27.11
CA TYR A 237 12.04 3.29 26.64
C TYR A 237 12.19 4.30 27.80
N PRO A 238 13.19 5.21 27.77
CA PRO A 238 14.09 5.54 26.66
C PRO A 238 15.36 4.67 26.56
N LYS A 239 15.43 3.53 27.26
CA LYS A 239 16.61 2.65 27.23
C LYS A 239 16.78 1.97 25.86
N THR A 240 18.01 1.56 25.59
CA THR A 240 18.42 0.85 24.36
C THR A 240 18.72 -0.62 24.63
N ILE A 241 18.81 -1.39 23.56
CA ILE A 241 19.04 -2.84 23.55
C ILE A 241 20.00 -3.18 22.42
N SER A 242 20.89 -4.14 22.65
CA SER A 242 21.97 -4.45 21.71
C SER A 242 22.03 -5.92 21.32
N VAL A 243 22.51 -6.20 20.11
CA VAL A 243 22.73 -7.56 19.58
C VAL A 243 24.22 -7.79 19.39
N ALA A 244 24.71 -8.93 19.88
CA ALA A 244 26.07 -9.39 19.64
C ALA A 244 26.14 -10.20 18.32
N SER A 245 27.07 -9.84 17.43
CA SER A 245 27.37 -10.64 16.23
C SER A 245 28.23 -11.85 16.62
N THR A 246 27.93 -13.02 16.05
CA THR A 246 28.66 -14.27 16.32
C THR A 246 29.98 -14.32 15.56
N GLY A 247 31.06 -13.79 16.16
CA GLY A 247 32.44 -14.05 15.76
C GLY A 247 33.13 -14.96 16.77
N THR A 248 33.65 -16.11 16.34
CA THR A 248 34.44 -17.03 17.17
C THR A 248 35.76 -16.38 17.56
N GLY A 249 35.92 -16.03 18.84
CA GLY A 249 37.09 -15.32 19.33
C GLY A 249 38.33 -16.20 19.47
N THR A 250 39.46 -15.69 18.97
CA THR A 250 40.80 -15.95 19.52
C THR A 250 41.45 -14.60 19.82
N THR A 251 42.24 -14.54 20.90
CA THR A 251 42.66 -13.29 21.57
C THR A 251 44.02 -12.75 21.09
N THR A 252 44.41 -11.59 21.66
CA THR A 252 45.78 -10.98 21.76
C THR A 252 46.04 -9.84 20.74
N PRO A 253 46.99 -8.90 20.98
CA PRO A 253 47.05 -7.83 22.01
C PRO A 253 46.91 -6.40 21.39
N PRO A 254 46.90 -5.28 22.17
CA PRO A 254 46.55 -3.95 21.64
C PRO A 254 47.74 -3.19 21.02
N ALA A 255 47.45 -2.27 20.08
CA ALA A 255 48.43 -1.37 19.47
C ALA A 255 47.97 0.10 19.42
N ALA A 256 48.85 0.98 19.94
CA ALA A 256 49.07 2.41 19.68
C ALA A 256 47.86 3.38 19.50
N VAL A 257 47.79 4.36 20.41
CA VAL A 257 47.01 5.60 20.28
C VAL A 257 47.72 6.63 19.38
N THR A 258 46.94 7.35 18.57
CA THR A 258 47.35 8.55 17.82
C THR A 258 46.34 9.68 18.08
N PRO A 259 46.73 10.97 18.18
CA PRO A 259 45.84 12.01 18.74
C PRO A 259 44.71 12.47 17.79
N ALA A 260 43.62 12.99 18.38
CA ALA A 260 42.46 13.49 17.67
C ALA A 260 42.64 14.93 17.12
N PRO A 261 42.03 15.27 15.96
CA PRO A 261 42.01 16.64 15.44
C PRO A 261 40.93 17.52 16.11
N THR A 262 41.21 18.82 16.17
CA THR A 262 40.38 19.88 16.80
C THR A 262 39.01 20.05 16.12
N PRO A 263 37.92 20.38 16.86
CA PRO A 263 36.60 20.61 16.27
C PRO A 263 36.54 21.88 15.39
N ALA A 264 35.84 21.78 14.26
CA ALA A 264 35.47 22.94 13.44
C ALA A 264 34.19 23.63 13.99
N PRO A 265 34.00 24.95 13.79
CA PRO A 265 32.86 25.68 14.35
C PRO A 265 31.53 25.34 13.67
N THR A 266 30.46 25.36 14.47
CA THR A 266 29.07 25.12 14.04
C THR A 266 28.59 26.18 13.03
N PRO A 267 27.96 25.81 11.90
CA PRO A 267 27.43 26.77 10.94
C PRO A 267 26.19 27.49 11.50
N THR A 268 26.14 28.81 11.32
CA THR A 268 24.99 29.67 11.64
C THR A 268 23.74 29.25 10.84
N PRO A 269 22.52 29.25 11.42
CA PRO A 269 21.30 28.97 10.68
C PRO A 269 21.09 29.97 9.53
N ALA A 270 20.82 29.45 8.33
CA ALA A 270 20.39 30.30 7.22
C ALA A 270 18.98 30.88 7.52
N PRO A 271 18.68 32.12 7.10
CA PRO A 271 17.34 32.69 7.29
C PRO A 271 16.27 31.84 6.63
N ALA A 272 15.10 31.72 7.28
CA ALA A 272 13.94 31.11 6.67
C ALA A 272 13.52 31.89 5.41
N PRO A 273 13.13 31.23 4.29
CA PRO A 273 12.60 31.92 3.12
C PRO A 273 11.40 32.79 3.50
N ALA A 274 11.41 34.05 3.09
CA ALA A 274 10.25 34.93 3.28
C ALA A 274 9.03 34.38 2.51
N PRO A 275 7.80 34.53 3.03
CA PRO A 275 6.60 34.14 2.29
C PRO A 275 6.53 34.91 0.97
N VAL A 276 6.32 34.21 -0.14
CA VAL A 276 6.14 34.85 -1.46
C VAL A 276 4.78 35.57 -1.44
N VAL A 277 4.80 36.88 -1.25
CA VAL A 277 3.60 37.72 -1.27
C VAL A 277 3.05 37.77 -2.70
N SER A 278 1.78 37.35 -2.87
CA SER A 278 1.06 37.39 -4.15
C SER A 278 0.89 38.82 -4.66
N ASP A 279 1.16 39.02 -5.94
CA ASP A 279 0.91 40.24 -6.72
C ASP A 279 -0.58 40.47 -7.06
N GLY A 280 -1.44 39.54 -6.64
CA GLY A 280 -2.87 39.50 -6.98
C GLY A 280 -3.24 38.36 -7.94
N SER A 281 -2.28 37.73 -8.61
CA SER A 281 -2.50 36.63 -9.58
C SER A 281 -2.68 35.24 -8.94
N GLY A 282 -3.17 35.18 -7.70
CA GLY A 282 -3.13 33.97 -6.89
C GLY A 282 -3.90 32.76 -7.44
N ILE A 283 -3.41 31.56 -7.10
CA ILE A 283 -3.92 30.28 -7.61
C ILE A 283 -5.28 29.86 -7.01
N ASN A 284 -5.99 28.98 -7.72
CA ASN A 284 -7.24 28.36 -7.25
C ASN A 284 -6.92 27.18 -6.32
N LEU A 285 -7.30 27.28 -5.04
CA LEU A 285 -7.01 26.25 -4.03
C LEU A 285 -8.15 25.25 -3.80
N VAL A 286 -9.37 25.57 -4.23
CA VAL A 286 -10.53 24.67 -4.13
C VAL A 286 -11.11 24.40 -5.51
N GLY A 287 -11.21 23.12 -5.85
CA GLY A 287 -11.84 22.61 -7.06
C GLY A 287 -12.71 21.37 -6.79
N VAL A 288 -13.16 20.73 -7.86
CA VAL A 288 -14.04 19.55 -7.80
C VAL A 288 -13.57 18.45 -8.78
N ASN A 289 -13.84 17.20 -8.45
CA ASN A 289 -13.66 16.07 -9.36
C ASN A 289 -14.89 15.91 -10.26
N PHE A 290 -14.72 15.86 -11.58
CA PHE A 290 -15.75 15.43 -12.53
C PHE A 290 -15.50 13.95 -12.86
N GLY A 291 -16.12 13.06 -12.09
CA GLY A 291 -15.86 11.62 -12.10
C GLY A 291 -16.68 10.78 -13.08
N SER A 292 -17.67 11.35 -13.78
CA SER A 292 -18.58 10.58 -14.64
C SER A 292 -17.88 9.86 -15.81
N GLY A 293 -16.67 10.30 -16.18
CA GLY A 293 -15.83 9.69 -17.22
C GLY A 293 -15.19 8.35 -16.81
N VAL A 294 -15.18 8.03 -15.51
CA VAL A 294 -14.59 6.79 -14.95
C VAL A 294 -15.63 5.73 -14.58
N PHE A 295 -16.91 6.03 -14.78
CA PHE A 295 -18.02 5.13 -14.44
C PHE A 295 -18.00 3.84 -15.27
N ASP A 296 -18.64 2.79 -14.76
CA ASP A 296 -18.66 1.44 -15.36
C ASP A 296 -17.25 0.93 -15.74
N PRO A 297 -16.30 0.85 -14.78
CA PRO A 297 -14.94 0.35 -15.05
C PRO A 297 -14.91 -1.17 -15.29
N GLY A 298 -16.00 -1.88 -15.01
CA GLY A 298 -16.16 -3.31 -15.35
C GLY A 298 -16.41 -3.55 -16.84
N THR A 299 -16.94 -2.56 -17.55
CA THR A 299 -17.28 -2.65 -18.98
C THR A 299 -16.45 -1.66 -19.80
N VAL A 300 -15.16 -1.98 -20.00
CA VAL A 300 -14.22 -1.16 -20.76
C VAL A 300 -13.97 -1.71 -22.18
N PRO A 301 -13.89 -0.85 -23.24
CA PRO A 301 -14.00 0.61 -23.20
C PRO A 301 -15.42 1.11 -22.90
N GLY A 302 -16.43 0.25 -23.10
CA GLY A 302 -17.84 0.57 -22.84
C GLY A 302 -18.45 1.48 -23.92
N ILE A 303 -19.68 1.92 -23.68
CA ILE A 303 -20.43 2.77 -24.60
C ILE A 303 -20.69 4.13 -23.95
N TYR A 304 -20.23 5.19 -24.60
CA TYR A 304 -20.48 6.58 -24.18
C TYR A 304 -21.99 6.85 -24.07
N ASN A 305 -22.37 7.61 -23.05
CA ASN A 305 -23.74 7.85 -22.62
C ASN A 305 -24.55 6.60 -22.21
N LYS A 306 -23.98 5.39 -22.18
CA LYS A 306 -24.54 4.23 -21.49
C LYS A 306 -23.81 3.97 -20.16
N GLY A 307 -22.58 3.46 -20.22
CA GLY A 307 -21.77 3.14 -19.02
C GLY A 307 -21.10 4.35 -18.37
N TYR A 308 -20.71 5.34 -19.17
CA TYR A 308 -20.01 6.56 -18.72
C TYR A 308 -20.46 7.79 -19.52
N THR A 309 -20.09 8.99 -19.06
CA THR A 309 -20.36 10.25 -19.76
C THR A 309 -19.35 11.32 -19.33
N TYR A 310 -19.34 12.48 -19.99
CA TYR A 310 -18.66 13.67 -19.49
C TYR A 310 -19.70 14.75 -19.17
N ALA A 311 -19.32 15.70 -18.31
CA ALA A 311 -20.19 16.82 -17.98
C ALA A 311 -20.41 17.72 -19.20
N ASP A 312 -21.65 18.16 -19.43
CA ASP A 312 -21.95 19.16 -20.46
C ASP A 312 -21.60 20.58 -20.01
N GLU A 313 -21.67 21.55 -20.93
CA GLU A 313 -21.34 22.97 -20.69
C GLU A 313 -22.04 23.56 -19.45
N SER A 314 -23.28 23.13 -19.14
CA SER A 314 -24.05 23.68 -18.02
C SER A 314 -23.44 23.35 -16.66
N TYR A 315 -22.75 22.21 -16.52
CA TYR A 315 -22.02 21.86 -15.30
C TYR A 315 -20.80 22.76 -15.11
N TYR A 316 -20.04 23.04 -16.18
CA TYR A 316 -18.91 23.98 -16.11
C TYR A 316 -19.39 25.40 -15.75
N LYS A 317 -20.49 25.86 -16.37
CA LYS A 317 -21.14 27.13 -16.03
C LYS A 317 -21.56 27.18 -14.55
N ARG A 318 -22.22 26.12 -14.06
CA ARG A 318 -22.68 25.98 -12.67
C ARG A 318 -21.51 26.05 -11.70
N HIS A 319 -20.48 25.23 -11.90
CA HIS A 319 -19.36 25.13 -10.96
C HIS A 319 -18.50 26.39 -10.97
N ALA A 320 -18.32 27.03 -12.12
CA ALA A 320 -17.76 28.37 -12.22
C ALA A 320 -18.55 29.42 -11.42
N GLY A 321 -19.89 29.35 -11.43
CA GLY A 321 -20.78 30.21 -10.65
C GLY A 321 -20.77 29.93 -9.14
N LEU A 322 -20.48 28.69 -8.74
CA LEU A 322 -20.23 28.32 -7.34
C LEU A 322 -18.83 28.73 -6.83
N GLY A 323 -17.99 29.31 -7.70
CA GLY A 323 -16.63 29.76 -7.38
C GLY A 323 -15.53 28.73 -7.69
N PHE A 324 -15.86 27.52 -8.14
CA PHE A 324 -14.89 26.49 -8.45
C PHE A 324 -14.22 26.76 -9.81
N LYS A 325 -12.93 27.06 -9.78
CA LYS A 325 -12.10 27.39 -10.95
C LYS A 325 -10.98 26.37 -11.21
N LEU A 326 -11.09 25.19 -10.60
CA LEU A 326 -10.23 24.04 -10.80
C LEU A 326 -11.11 22.78 -10.89
N ILE A 327 -10.88 21.93 -11.89
CA ILE A 327 -11.52 20.63 -12.07
C ILE A 327 -10.45 19.55 -12.23
N ARG A 328 -10.65 18.41 -11.57
CA ARG A 328 -9.93 17.15 -11.85
C ARG A 328 -10.87 16.27 -12.68
N LEU A 329 -10.51 16.02 -13.93
CA LEU A 329 -11.32 15.32 -14.92
C LEU A 329 -10.83 13.88 -15.06
N GLY A 330 -11.56 12.94 -14.48
CA GLY A 330 -11.23 11.52 -14.52
C GLY A 330 -11.60 10.89 -15.87
N PHE A 331 -10.66 10.15 -16.47
CA PHE A 331 -10.86 9.32 -17.66
C PHE A 331 -10.17 7.96 -17.48
N LEU A 332 -10.56 6.94 -18.26
CA LEU A 332 -9.90 5.62 -18.23
C LEU A 332 -8.93 5.44 -19.41
N TRP A 333 -7.77 4.84 -19.15
CA TRP A 333 -6.76 4.48 -20.15
C TRP A 333 -7.37 3.57 -21.23
N GLU A 334 -8.17 2.59 -20.83
CA GLU A 334 -8.88 1.67 -21.73
C GLU A 334 -9.86 2.38 -22.68
N ARG A 335 -10.28 3.62 -22.36
CA ARG A 335 -11.16 4.43 -23.22
C ARG A 335 -10.35 5.29 -24.18
N ILE A 336 -9.32 5.99 -23.68
CA ILE A 336 -8.48 6.86 -24.50
C ILE A 336 -7.50 6.08 -25.38
N GLN A 337 -7.15 4.84 -25.02
CA GLN A 337 -6.36 3.91 -25.84
C GLN A 337 -6.86 2.46 -25.63
N PRO A 338 -7.89 2.00 -26.36
CA PRO A 338 -8.47 0.67 -26.20
C PRO A 338 -7.57 -0.53 -26.57
N LYS A 339 -6.39 -0.28 -27.16
CA LYS A 339 -5.36 -1.29 -27.42
C LYS A 339 -3.98 -0.68 -27.21
N LEU A 340 -3.13 -1.29 -26.37
CA LEU A 340 -1.78 -0.78 -26.12
C LEU A 340 -0.98 -0.60 -27.42
N GLY A 341 -0.16 0.45 -27.44
CA GLY A 341 0.72 0.80 -28.56
C GLY A 341 0.03 1.49 -29.74
N THR A 342 -1.31 1.43 -29.85
CA THR A 342 -2.02 2.11 -30.95
C THR A 342 -2.11 3.62 -30.72
N GLU A 343 -2.68 4.31 -31.70
CA GLU A 343 -3.14 5.69 -31.53
C GLU A 343 -4.24 5.80 -30.47
N LEU A 344 -4.43 7.02 -29.98
CA LEU A 344 -5.52 7.36 -29.07
C LEU A 344 -6.85 7.24 -29.80
N ASN A 345 -7.90 6.85 -29.08
CA ASN A 345 -9.26 6.83 -29.60
C ASN A 345 -9.71 8.27 -29.92
N ALA A 346 -9.91 8.57 -31.20
CA ALA A 346 -10.23 9.92 -31.66
C ALA A 346 -11.53 10.47 -31.06
N ALA A 347 -12.55 9.63 -30.85
CA ALA A 347 -13.81 10.05 -30.27
C ALA A 347 -13.69 10.36 -28.77
N GLU A 348 -12.93 9.57 -28.02
CA GLU A 348 -12.68 9.84 -26.60
C GLU A 348 -11.77 11.06 -26.40
N LEU A 349 -10.72 11.19 -27.21
CA LEU A 349 -9.89 12.39 -27.23
C LEU A 349 -10.70 13.64 -27.56
N GLY A 350 -11.67 13.55 -28.47
CA GLY A 350 -12.61 14.64 -28.79
C GLY A 350 -13.46 15.06 -27.59
N ARG A 351 -13.93 14.13 -26.76
CA ARG A 351 -14.70 14.43 -25.53
C ARG A 351 -13.85 15.09 -24.44
N ILE A 352 -12.60 14.65 -24.29
CA ILE A 352 -11.64 15.27 -23.38
C ILE A 352 -11.34 16.70 -23.85
N LYS A 353 -11.13 16.93 -25.15
CA LYS A 353 -10.94 18.28 -25.71
C LYS A 353 -12.17 19.17 -25.50
N GLN A 354 -13.36 18.68 -25.80
CA GLN A 354 -14.62 19.40 -25.55
C GLN A 354 -14.80 19.77 -24.06
N SER A 355 -14.37 18.91 -23.14
CA SER A 355 -14.35 19.22 -21.71
C SER A 355 -13.37 20.36 -21.36
N LEU A 356 -12.22 20.42 -22.02
CA LEU A 356 -11.27 21.53 -21.90
C LEU A 356 -11.81 22.83 -22.54
N ASP A 357 -12.52 22.75 -23.68
CA ASP A 357 -13.18 23.89 -24.32
C ASP A 357 -14.24 24.53 -23.41
N TYR A 358 -15.09 23.70 -22.80
CA TYR A 358 -16.09 24.16 -21.82
C TYR A 358 -15.44 24.76 -20.58
N ALA A 359 -14.35 24.17 -20.07
CA ALA A 359 -13.61 24.72 -18.95
C ALA A 359 -13.01 26.09 -19.28
N GLN A 360 -12.40 26.24 -20.46
CA GLN A 360 -11.83 27.50 -20.95
C GLN A 360 -12.89 28.62 -21.00
N LYS A 361 -14.09 28.32 -21.54
CA LYS A 361 -15.20 29.28 -21.66
C LYS A 361 -15.60 29.93 -20.32
N TYR A 362 -15.36 29.25 -19.20
CA TYR A 362 -15.69 29.74 -17.86
C TYR A 362 -14.48 30.02 -16.96
N GLY A 363 -13.27 30.07 -17.52
CA GLY A 363 -12.04 30.35 -16.79
C GLY A 363 -11.70 29.27 -15.75
N ILE A 364 -12.00 28.01 -16.06
CA ILE A 364 -11.70 26.85 -15.22
C ILE A 364 -10.42 26.18 -15.72
N ASN A 365 -9.51 25.89 -14.79
CA ASN A 365 -8.32 25.08 -15.00
C ASN A 365 -8.65 23.59 -14.84
N VAL A 366 -8.08 22.73 -15.70
CA VAL A 366 -8.36 21.28 -15.70
C VAL A 366 -7.09 20.46 -15.49
N ILE A 367 -7.13 19.55 -14.53
CA ILE A 367 -6.16 18.46 -14.36
C ILE A 367 -6.78 17.21 -15.01
N LEU A 368 -6.11 16.60 -15.97
CA LEU A 368 -6.54 15.33 -16.57
C LEU A 368 -6.04 14.16 -15.71
N ASP A 369 -6.93 13.36 -15.15
CA ASP A 369 -6.60 12.21 -14.28
C ASP A 369 -6.85 10.86 -14.99
N MET A 370 -5.80 10.06 -15.16
CA MET A 370 -5.91 8.70 -15.67
C MET A 370 -6.31 7.74 -14.54
N HIS A 371 -7.59 7.43 -14.45
CA HIS A 371 -8.22 6.91 -13.25
C HIS A 371 -8.12 5.37 -13.10
N ASN A 372 -6.88 4.86 -13.16
CA ASN A 372 -6.58 3.50 -13.56
C ASN A 372 -5.96 2.59 -12.48
N TYR A 373 -5.69 3.09 -11.28
CA TYR A 373 -5.22 2.28 -10.15
C TYR A 373 -3.98 1.42 -10.48
N TYR A 374 -3.04 2.01 -11.22
CA TYR A 374 -1.80 1.38 -11.71
C TYR A 374 -2.03 0.14 -12.61
N ARG A 375 -3.18 0.08 -13.31
CA ARG A 375 -3.62 -1.08 -14.12
C ARG A 375 -4.21 -0.67 -15.47
N TYR A 376 -4.18 -1.61 -16.41
CA TYR A 376 -4.81 -1.52 -17.73
C TYR A 376 -5.51 -2.85 -18.05
N TYR A 377 -6.82 -2.84 -18.29
CA TYR A 377 -7.69 -4.03 -18.33
C TYR A 377 -7.43 -4.98 -17.14
N GLY A 378 -7.25 -4.40 -15.94
CA GLY A 378 -6.94 -5.11 -14.70
C GLY A 378 -5.50 -5.65 -14.57
N LYS A 379 -4.67 -5.58 -15.62
CA LYS A 379 -3.25 -5.99 -15.60
C LYS A 379 -2.38 -4.88 -15.03
N VAL A 380 -1.44 -5.23 -14.14
CA VAL A 380 -0.59 -4.27 -13.43
C VAL A 380 0.53 -3.74 -14.34
N ILE A 381 0.81 -2.43 -14.30
CA ILE A 381 1.90 -1.83 -15.07
C ILE A 381 3.25 -2.40 -14.62
N ASN A 382 4.15 -2.68 -15.57
CA ASN A 382 5.38 -3.49 -15.44
C ASN A 382 5.15 -5.01 -15.43
N SER A 383 3.94 -5.52 -15.67
CA SER A 383 3.79 -6.91 -16.13
C SER A 383 4.23 -7.03 -17.60
N PRO A 384 4.51 -8.25 -18.10
CA PRO A 384 4.81 -8.46 -19.53
C PRO A 384 3.69 -7.97 -20.47
N GLU A 385 2.43 -8.03 -20.03
CA GLU A 385 1.27 -7.57 -20.79
C GLU A 385 1.11 -6.04 -20.79
N VAL A 386 1.62 -5.33 -19.77
CA VAL A 386 1.54 -3.86 -19.66
C VAL A 386 2.93 -3.26 -19.36
N PRO A 387 3.83 -3.20 -20.35
CA PRO A 387 5.16 -2.61 -20.16
C PRO A 387 5.07 -1.12 -19.81
N ARG A 388 5.94 -0.66 -18.90
CA ARG A 388 6.07 0.76 -18.52
C ARG A 388 6.20 1.72 -19.70
N ALA A 389 6.90 1.29 -20.75
CA ALA A 389 7.08 2.07 -21.97
C ALA A 389 5.74 2.42 -22.64
N GLN A 390 4.74 1.54 -22.58
CA GLN A 390 3.40 1.80 -23.15
C GLN A 390 2.63 2.86 -22.35
N PHE A 391 2.76 2.84 -21.02
CA PHE A 391 2.18 3.88 -20.16
C PHE A 391 2.81 5.26 -20.43
N ALA A 392 4.15 5.31 -20.50
CA ALA A 392 4.87 6.55 -20.79
C ALA A 392 4.59 7.09 -22.20
N GLU A 393 4.52 6.21 -23.21
CA GLU A 393 4.19 6.59 -24.58
C GLU A 393 2.74 7.09 -24.71
N THR A 394 1.78 6.48 -23.99
CA THR A 394 0.40 6.96 -23.99
C THR A 394 0.31 8.36 -23.40
N TRP A 395 0.99 8.63 -22.29
CA TRP A 395 1.08 9.98 -21.72
C TRP A 395 1.75 10.98 -22.68
N ARG A 396 2.78 10.58 -23.43
CA ARG A 396 3.37 11.40 -24.49
C ARG A 396 2.35 11.74 -25.59
N LYS A 397 1.59 10.75 -26.08
CA LYS A 397 0.54 10.97 -27.10
C LYS A 397 -0.56 11.90 -26.59
N ILE A 398 -0.98 11.76 -25.33
CA ILE A 398 -1.94 12.68 -24.68
C ILE A 398 -1.35 14.09 -24.64
N ALA A 399 -0.11 14.26 -24.15
CA ALA A 399 0.55 15.56 -24.09
C ALA A 399 0.66 16.22 -25.47
N VAL A 400 1.03 15.49 -26.53
CA VAL A 400 1.05 16.01 -27.91
C VAL A 400 -0.32 16.52 -28.34
N ALA A 401 -1.40 15.83 -27.94
CA ALA A 401 -2.75 16.17 -28.35
C ALA A 401 -3.36 17.36 -27.59
N VAL A 402 -2.93 17.66 -26.35
CA VAL A 402 -3.59 18.66 -25.48
C VAL A 402 -2.70 19.72 -24.83
N SER A 403 -1.36 19.64 -24.85
CA SER A 403 -0.45 20.57 -24.12
C SER A 403 -0.70 22.06 -24.42
N LYS A 404 -1.03 22.38 -25.67
CA LYS A 404 -1.34 23.74 -26.13
C LYS A 404 -2.71 24.27 -25.68
N HIS A 405 -3.55 23.47 -25.04
CA HIS A 405 -4.89 23.90 -24.64
C HIS A 405 -4.80 24.89 -23.45
N PRO A 406 -5.42 26.10 -23.53
CA PRO A 406 -5.36 27.09 -22.46
C PRO A 406 -5.84 26.58 -21.10
N ALA A 407 -7.02 25.97 -21.04
CA ALA A 407 -7.59 25.40 -19.81
C ALA A 407 -6.85 24.19 -19.22
N LEU A 408 -5.92 23.55 -19.95
CA LEU A 408 -5.14 22.46 -19.37
C LEU A 408 -4.20 23.03 -18.30
N TYR A 409 -4.30 22.52 -17.08
CA TYR A 409 -3.48 22.93 -15.94
C TYR A 409 -2.39 21.90 -15.62
N GLY A 410 -2.70 20.62 -15.81
CA GLY A 410 -1.72 19.56 -15.64
C GLY A 410 -2.24 18.14 -15.86
N TYR A 411 -1.35 17.19 -15.59
CA TYR A 411 -1.53 15.76 -15.88
C TYR A 411 -1.44 14.96 -14.58
N GLY A 412 -2.57 14.42 -14.10
CA GLY A 412 -2.61 13.43 -13.02
C GLY A 412 -2.27 12.05 -13.59
N LEU A 413 -1.03 11.60 -13.34
CA LEU A 413 -0.45 10.46 -14.07
C LEU A 413 -1.23 9.16 -13.88
N MET A 414 -1.77 8.94 -12.68
CA MET A 414 -2.45 7.70 -12.29
C MET A 414 -3.23 7.93 -11.01
N ASN A 415 -4.55 7.70 -11.02
CA ASN A 415 -5.32 7.65 -9.79
C ASN A 415 -4.90 6.46 -8.91
N GLU A 416 -4.76 6.70 -7.61
CA GLU A 416 -4.66 5.69 -6.55
C GLU A 416 -3.91 4.39 -6.92
N PRO A 417 -2.59 4.44 -7.21
CA PRO A 417 -1.76 3.25 -7.19
C PRO A 417 -2.00 2.44 -5.90
N TYR A 418 -2.26 1.15 -6.05
CA TYR A 418 -2.41 0.24 -4.91
C TYR A 418 -1.92 -1.17 -5.28
N ASN A 419 -1.34 -1.86 -4.30
CA ASN A 419 -0.76 -3.20 -4.47
C ASN A 419 0.15 -3.24 -5.71
N THR A 420 1.09 -2.29 -5.81
CA THR A 420 1.97 -2.10 -6.99
C THR A 420 3.02 -3.22 -7.17
N GLY A 421 2.99 -4.23 -6.29
CA GLY A 421 3.87 -5.39 -6.34
C GLY A 421 5.27 -5.03 -5.86
N ASN A 422 6.24 -5.05 -6.78
CA ASN A 422 7.66 -4.80 -6.51
C ASN A 422 8.00 -3.31 -6.25
N ASN A 423 7.02 -2.49 -5.82
CA ASN A 423 7.15 -1.04 -5.65
C ASN A 423 7.79 -0.34 -6.88
N LEU A 424 7.32 -0.67 -8.08
CA LEU A 424 7.83 -0.10 -9.35
C LEU A 424 7.06 1.15 -9.83
N TRP A 425 6.15 1.65 -9.00
CA TRP A 425 5.44 2.89 -9.27
C TRP A 425 6.35 4.12 -9.41
N PRO A 426 7.36 4.36 -8.53
CA PRO A 426 8.31 5.48 -8.67
C PRO A 426 8.90 5.63 -10.06
N GLN A 427 9.48 4.54 -10.61
CA GLN A 427 10.13 4.59 -11.92
C GLN A 427 9.12 4.62 -13.07
N THR A 428 7.87 4.21 -12.82
CA THR A 428 6.76 4.33 -13.79
C THR A 428 6.27 5.77 -13.90
N ALA A 429 6.07 6.44 -12.76
CA ALA A 429 5.73 7.85 -12.67
C ALA A 429 6.82 8.72 -13.31
N GLN A 430 8.10 8.45 -12.98
CA GLN A 430 9.26 9.09 -13.59
C GLN A 430 9.26 8.96 -15.12
N ALA A 431 9.08 7.74 -15.66
CA ALA A 431 9.11 7.50 -17.10
C ALA A 431 8.00 8.25 -17.85
N ALA A 432 6.77 8.27 -17.31
CA ALA A 432 5.68 9.05 -17.90
C ALA A 432 5.90 10.55 -17.78
N GLY A 433 6.38 11.04 -16.64
CA GLY A 433 6.72 12.44 -16.45
C GLY A 433 7.81 12.93 -17.40
N GLN A 434 8.86 12.14 -17.59
CA GLN A 434 9.93 12.40 -18.58
C GLN A 434 9.40 12.38 -20.02
N ALA A 435 8.46 11.49 -20.34
CA ALA A 435 7.84 11.43 -21.65
C ALA A 435 6.95 12.67 -21.94
N ILE A 436 6.22 13.17 -20.93
CA ILE A 436 5.48 14.44 -21.02
C ILE A 436 6.45 15.62 -21.18
N ARG A 437 7.55 15.69 -20.41
CA ARG A 437 8.51 16.82 -20.46
C ARG A 437 9.26 16.95 -21.79
N LYS A 438 9.25 15.93 -22.65
CA LYS A 438 9.71 16.02 -24.05
C LYS A 438 8.75 16.79 -24.98
N VAL A 439 7.54 17.09 -24.52
CA VAL A 439 6.45 17.70 -25.30
C VAL A 439 5.93 18.98 -24.63
N ASP A 440 5.83 18.98 -23.30
CA ASP A 440 5.33 20.07 -22.48
C ASP A 440 6.28 20.33 -21.31
N SER A 441 7.01 21.43 -21.38
CA SER A 441 7.96 21.87 -20.35
C SER A 441 7.31 22.59 -19.17
N SER A 442 6.00 22.87 -19.22
CA SER A 442 5.37 23.92 -18.40
C SER A 442 4.27 23.41 -17.47
N LYS A 443 3.30 22.64 -17.97
CA LYS A 443 2.11 22.24 -17.21
C LYS A 443 2.47 21.32 -16.06
N TRP A 444 1.74 21.40 -14.95
CA TRP A 444 1.99 20.60 -13.76
C TRP A 444 1.84 19.09 -14.04
N ILE A 445 2.63 18.26 -13.37
CA ILE A 445 2.46 16.80 -13.40
C ILE A 445 2.21 16.32 -11.98
N MET A 446 1.08 15.67 -11.75
CA MET A 446 0.66 15.17 -10.44
C MET A 446 1.10 13.72 -10.27
N ILE A 447 1.81 13.47 -9.17
CA ILE A 447 2.43 12.19 -8.82
C ILE A 447 1.67 11.62 -7.62
N ALA A 448 0.70 10.75 -7.88
CA ALA A 448 0.04 9.95 -6.85
C ALA A 448 1.03 9.02 -6.12
N GLY A 449 0.60 8.43 -5.01
CA GLY A 449 1.33 7.45 -4.22
C GLY A 449 0.69 6.06 -4.18
N ASP A 450 1.46 5.04 -3.81
CA ASP A 450 0.93 3.72 -3.45
C ASP A 450 0.05 3.81 -2.19
N ARG A 451 -0.71 2.74 -1.95
CA ARG A 451 -1.76 2.60 -0.93
C ARG A 451 -2.85 3.68 -1.09
N TYR A 452 -3.41 3.74 -2.29
CA TYR A 452 -4.53 4.62 -2.66
C TYR A 452 -4.20 6.10 -2.41
N SER A 453 -2.97 6.51 -2.74
CA SER A 453 -2.47 7.87 -2.50
C SER A 453 -2.64 8.43 -1.07
N SER A 454 -2.84 7.58 -0.06
CA SER A 454 -3.32 8.03 1.25
C SER A 454 -2.35 9.01 1.93
N ALA A 455 -2.83 10.23 2.22
CA ALA A 455 -2.04 11.28 2.86
C ALA A 455 -1.52 10.85 4.24
N PHE A 456 -2.39 10.30 5.10
CA PHE A 456 -2.01 9.84 6.44
C PHE A 456 -0.91 8.76 6.44
N HIS A 457 -0.91 7.89 5.42
CA HIS A 457 0.04 6.79 5.33
C HIS A 457 1.28 7.13 4.47
N TRP A 458 1.36 8.34 3.93
CA TRP A 458 2.29 8.68 2.83
C TRP A 458 3.75 8.35 3.14
N GLN A 459 4.25 8.77 4.30
CA GLN A 459 5.65 8.58 4.70
C GLN A 459 6.05 7.09 4.78
N LYS A 460 5.10 6.18 4.97
CA LYS A 460 5.38 4.74 5.04
C LYS A 460 5.54 4.09 3.66
N TYR A 461 4.82 4.55 2.65
CA TYR A 461 4.75 3.88 1.34
C TYR A 461 5.48 4.66 0.22
N ASN A 462 5.51 5.99 0.32
CA ASN A 462 5.76 6.87 -0.84
C ASN A 462 7.09 7.64 -0.78
N THR A 463 7.89 7.46 0.27
CA THR A 463 9.24 8.05 0.38
C THR A 463 10.18 7.64 -0.74
N SER A 464 9.98 6.48 -1.37
CA SER A 464 10.79 6.04 -2.51
C SER A 464 10.52 6.77 -3.83
N LEU A 465 9.40 7.51 -3.95
CA LEU A 465 9.07 8.30 -5.14
C LEU A 465 10.14 9.35 -5.49
N ILE A 466 10.85 9.84 -4.47
CA ILE A 466 11.78 10.97 -4.52
C ILE A 466 13.26 10.52 -4.48
N ASN A 467 13.52 9.22 -4.64
CA ASN A 467 14.90 8.70 -4.63
C ASN A 467 15.70 9.12 -5.87
N ASP A 468 15.03 9.32 -7.01
CA ASP A 468 15.67 9.81 -8.22
C ASP A 468 15.71 11.36 -8.22
N PRO A 469 16.86 12.01 -8.50
CA PRO A 469 16.96 13.47 -8.54
C PRO A 469 15.95 14.15 -9.47
N TRP A 470 15.58 13.52 -10.59
CA TRP A 470 14.59 14.05 -11.53
C TRP A 470 13.21 14.22 -10.87
N MET A 471 12.85 13.34 -9.93
CA MET A 471 11.60 13.40 -9.18
C MET A 471 11.57 14.52 -8.12
N ARG A 472 12.71 15.20 -7.90
CA ARG A 472 12.85 16.31 -6.94
C ARG A 472 13.19 17.66 -7.58
N ASP A 473 13.59 17.70 -8.85
CA ASP A 473 13.99 18.94 -9.51
C ASP A 473 12.79 19.90 -9.64
N PRO A 474 12.82 21.10 -9.02
CA PRO A 474 11.72 22.05 -9.09
C PRO A 474 11.42 22.52 -10.53
N LYS A 475 12.37 22.41 -11.47
CA LYS A 475 12.18 22.70 -12.90
C LYS A 475 11.24 21.73 -13.60
N ASN A 476 11.07 20.52 -13.07
CA ASN A 476 10.18 19.52 -13.64
C ASN A 476 8.70 19.77 -13.31
N ASN A 477 8.34 20.82 -12.57
CA ASN A 477 6.95 21.19 -12.22
C ASN A 477 6.12 19.98 -11.74
N LEU A 478 6.72 19.19 -10.85
CA LEU A 478 6.09 18.02 -10.22
C LEU A 478 5.34 18.47 -8.96
N VAL A 479 4.17 17.85 -8.75
CA VAL A 479 3.33 18.04 -7.57
C VAL A 479 2.95 16.65 -7.07
N TYR A 480 3.13 16.37 -5.78
CA TYR A 480 2.77 15.09 -5.21
C TYR A 480 1.30 15.10 -4.81
N GLU A 481 0.53 14.12 -5.28
CA GLU A 481 -0.92 14.06 -5.15
C GLU A 481 -1.30 13.07 -4.06
N ALA A 482 -2.00 13.51 -3.02
CA ALA A 482 -2.50 12.64 -1.96
C ALA A 482 -4.02 12.68 -1.86
N HIS A 483 -4.61 11.62 -1.32
CA HIS A 483 -6.04 11.45 -1.12
C HIS A 483 -6.34 11.30 0.37
N GLN A 484 -7.45 11.87 0.84
CA GLN A 484 -7.82 11.78 2.25
C GLN A 484 -9.33 11.92 2.53
N TYR A 485 -9.95 10.81 2.95
CA TYR A 485 -11.30 10.76 3.51
C TYR A 485 -11.28 10.74 5.05
N LEU A 486 -12.45 10.94 5.70
CA LEU A 486 -12.59 11.05 7.16
C LEU A 486 -13.08 9.77 7.87
N ASP A 487 -13.68 8.82 7.16
CA ASP A 487 -14.13 7.55 7.73
C ASP A 487 -12.98 6.71 8.32
N LYS A 488 -13.29 5.89 9.33
CA LYS A 488 -12.31 5.10 10.12
C LYS A 488 -11.39 4.20 9.29
N ASP A 489 -11.81 3.76 8.11
CA ASP A 489 -11.01 2.93 7.19
C ASP A 489 -10.37 3.73 6.04
N TYR A 490 -10.53 5.07 6.04
CA TYR A 490 -9.98 6.02 5.07
C TYR A 490 -10.50 5.84 3.63
N SER A 491 -11.58 5.07 3.43
CA SER A 491 -12.05 4.63 2.12
C SER A 491 -12.99 5.60 1.39
N GLY A 492 -13.53 6.60 2.10
CA GLY A 492 -14.59 7.46 1.56
C GLY A 492 -15.92 6.75 1.34
N THR A 493 -16.11 5.55 1.88
CA THR A 493 -17.36 4.79 1.72
C THR A 493 -18.42 5.13 2.76
N TYR A 494 -18.03 5.71 3.91
CA TYR A 494 -18.93 6.23 4.95
C TYR A 494 -20.09 5.26 5.32
N ARG A 495 -19.76 3.97 5.43
CA ARG A 495 -20.73 2.89 5.70
C ARG A 495 -21.41 3.03 7.06
N ASP A 496 -20.70 3.60 8.02
CA ASP A 496 -21.18 3.81 9.38
C ASP A 496 -21.85 5.18 9.47
N ARG A 497 -23.19 5.20 9.35
CA ARG A 497 -23.97 6.45 9.38
C ARG A 497 -23.99 7.13 10.76
N ALA A 498 -23.56 6.43 11.81
CA ALA A 498 -23.46 6.97 13.17
C ALA A 498 -22.05 7.50 13.48
N GLU A 499 -21.09 7.37 12.56
CA GLU A 499 -19.72 7.85 12.75
C GLU A 499 -19.67 9.37 12.91
N THR A 500 -19.03 9.82 13.99
CA THR A 500 -18.79 11.23 14.29
C THR A 500 -17.31 11.56 14.16
N PHE A 501 -17.02 12.75 13.64
CA PHE A 501 -15.66 13.15 13.27
C PHE A 501 -15.18 14.27 14.18
N ALA A 502 -13.99 14.11 14.76
CA ALA A 502 -13.36 15.17 15.54
C ALA A 502 -13.09 16.41 14.64
N PRO A 503 -13.27 17.64 15.13
CA PRO A 503 -13.13 18.86 14.31
C PRO A 503 -11.79 19.01 13.59
N MET A 504 -10.71 18.41 14.10
CA MET A 504 -9.38 18.50 13.50
C MET A 504 -8.96 17.24 12.72
N LEU A 505 -9.83 16.21 12.62
CA LEU A 505 -9.47 14.89 12.06
C LEU A 505 -8.94 14.98 10.62
N GLY A 506 -9.51 15.85 9.78
CA GLY A 506 -9.01 16.07 8.42
C GLY A 506 -7.58 16.63 8.41
N VAL A 507 -7.31 17.62 9.26
CA VAL A 507 -5.99 18.24 9.44
C VAL A 507 -4.98 17.23 9.97
N GLU A 508 -5.33 16.50 11.03
CA GLU A 508 -4.51 15.43 11.62
C GLU A 508 -4.13 14.36 10.59
N ARG A 509 -5.06 13.99 9.70
CA ARG A 509 -4.82 13.00 8.66
C ARG A 509 -3.90 13.48 7.53
N VAL A 510 -3.97 14.75 7.11
CA VAL A 510 -3.07 15.27 6.06
C VAL A 510 -1.72 15.78 6.57
N LYS A 511 -1.62 16.13 7.86
CA LYS A 511 -0.42 16.76 8.46
C LYS A 511 0.88 15.97 8.22
N PRO A 512 0.96 14.64 8.39
CA PRO A 512 2.22 13.88 8.14
C PRO A 512 2.72 13.99 6.69
N TRP A 513 1.80 14.06 5.73
CA TRP A 513 2.13 14.28 4.32
C TRP A 513 2.59 15.71 4.05
N VAL A 514 1.91 16.72 4.61
CA VAL A 514 2.32 18.13 4.49
C VAL A 514 3.70 18.39 5.14
N GLU A 515 4.00 17.73 6.26
CA GLU A 515 5.33 17.78 6.89
C GLU A 515 6.40 17.08 6.05
N TRP A 516 6.09 15.93 5.42
CA TRP A 516 6.99 15.28 4.47
C TRP A 516 7.29 16.16 3.24
N LEU A 517 6.27 16.83 2.70
CA LEU A 517 6.42 17.77 1.58
C LEU A 517 7.37 18.92 1.92
N LYS A 518 7.16 19.58 3.07
CA LYS A 518 8.03 20.65 3.59
C LYS A 518 9.47 20.17 3.82
N ALA A 519 9.64 19.04 4.51
CA ALA A 519 10.96 18.49 4.79
C ALA A 519 11.76 18.15 3.53
N ASN A 520 11.07 17.88 2.41
CA ASN A 520 11.69 17.52 1.14
C ASN A 520 11.73 18.65 0.10
N LYS A 521 11.15 19.83 0.40
CA LYS A 521 10.97 20.95 -0.53
C LYS A 521 10.18 20.53 -1.78
N LEU A 522 8.98 19.99 -1.57
CA LEU A 522 8.12 19.43 -2.61
C LEU A 522 6.70 19.99 -2.53
N ARG A 523 6.06 20.14 -3.70
CA ARG A 523 4.69 20.64 -3.87
C ARG A 523 3.64 19.56 -3.62
N GLY A 524 2.49 19.95 -3.07
CA GLY A 524 1.37 19.06 -2.76
C GLY A 524 0.09 19.42 -3.51
N PHE A 525 -0.75 18.41 -3.75
CA PHE A 525 -2.12 18.53 -4.22
C PHE A 525 -2.99 17.48 -3.52
N LEU A 526 -4.13 17.87 -2.95
CA LEU A 526 -5.06 16.90 -2.36
C LEU A 526 -6.13 16.51 -3.40
N GLY A 527 -5.82 15.50 -4.21
CA GLY A 527 -6.60 15.09 -5.39
C GLY A 527 -8.02 14.65 -5.07
N GLU A 528 -8.22 14.01 -3.91
CA GLU A 528 -9.55 13.65 -3.42
C GLU A 528 -9.70 13.85 -1.91
N HIS A 529 -10.82 14.47 -1.56
CA HIS A 529 -11.44 14.45 -0.24
C HIS A 529 -12.95 14.57 -0.43
N GLY A 530 -13.75 13.98 0.46
CA GLY A 530 -15.21 13.98 0.34
C GLY A 530 -15.87 13.67 1.66
N ILE A 531 -17.11 14.13 1.86
CA ILE A 531 -17.87 13.89 3.10
C ILE A 531 -19.36 13.60 2.82
N PRO A 532 -20.02 12.81 3.69
CA PRO A 532 -21.42 12.46 3.51
C PRO A 532 -22.37 13.63 3.81
N ASP A 533 -23.47 13.68 3.07
CA ASP A 533 -24.54 14.69 3.18
C ASP A 533 -25.36 14.63 4.49
N PHE A 534 -25.06 13.67 5.37
CA PHE A 534 -25.80 13.41 6.60
C PHE A 534 -25.02 13.65 7.90
N SER A 535 -23.72 13.98 7.87
CA SER A 535 -22.91 14.14 9.09
C SER A 535 -22.43 15.59 9.30
N PRO A 536 -23.08 16.38 10.18
CA PRO A 536 -22.65 17.74 10.50
C PRO A 536 -21.21 17.83 11.02
N SER A 537 -20.75 16.83 11.79
CA SER A 537 -19.37 16.77 12.28
C SER A 537 -18.32 16.69 11.16
N SER A 538 -18.66 16.01 10.04
CA SER A 538 -17.79 15.94 8.86
C SER A 538 -17.64 17.27 8.14
N VAL A 539 -18.67 18.14 8.18
CA VAL A 539 -18.64 19.49 7.60
C VAL A 539 -17.62 20.35 8.35
N VAL A 540 -17.63 20.32 9.69
CA VAL A 540 -16.66 21.05 10.53
C VAL A 540 -15.23 20.55 10.29
N ALA A 541 -15.03 19.22 10.23
CA ALA A 541 -13.73 18.63 9.94
C ALA A 541 -13.19 18.99 8.54
N THR A 542 -14.09 19.18 7.56
CA THR A 542 -13.74 19.60 6.20
C THR A 542 -13.41 21.09 6.11
N ASP A 543 -14.14 21.94 6.84
CA ASP A 543 -13.86 23.38 6.94
C ASP A 543 -12.45 23.63 7.50
N ASN A 544 -12.08 22.92 8.58
CA ASN A 544 -10.74 22.98 9.17
C ASN A 544 -9.66 22.39 8.26
N LEU A 545 -9.96 21.30 7.54
CA LEU A 545 -9.05 20.75 6.51
C LEU A 545 -8.76 21.77 5.42
N LEU A 546 -9.79 22.39 4.83
CA LEU A 546 -9.64 23.41 3.78
C LEU A 546 -8.90 24.65 4.30
N ALA A 547 -9.12 25.06 5.55
CA ALA A 547 -8.35 26.13 6.18
C ALA A 547 -6.85 25.78 6.26
N TYR A 548 -6.52 24.56 6.68
CA TYR A 548 -5.14 24.10 6.76
C TYR A 548 -4.47 23.96 5.39
N LEU A 549 -5.17 23.43 4.38
CA LEU A 549 -4.64 23.34 3.00
C LEU A 549 -4.38 24.74 2.42
N ASN A 550 -5.32 25.68 2.60
CA ASN A 550 -5.16 27.07 2.20
C ASN A 550 -3.95 27.73 2.85
N ALA A 551 -3.75 27.53 4.17
CA ALA A 551 -2.60 28.05 4.91
C ALA A 551 -1.23 27.48 4.46
N ASN A 552 -1.23 26.37 3.70
CA ASN A 552 -0.03 25.75 3.13
C ASN A 552 0.06 25.91 1.59
N CYS A 553 -0.84 26.69 0.97
CA CYS A 553 -0.94 26.85 -0.48
C CYS A 553 -1.13 25.54 -1.26
N ILE A 554 -1.76 24.53 -0.64
CA ILE A 554 -2.03 23.23 -1.26
C ILE A 554 -3.43 23.27 -1.90
N PRO A 555 -3.55 23.18 -3.24
CA PRO A 555 -4.85 23.03 -3.88
C PRO A 555 -5.47 21.66 -3.56
N SER A 556 -6.79 21.57 -3.68
CA SER A 556 -7.54 20.33 -3.51
C SER A 556 -8.71 20.22 -4.48
N THR A 557 -9.15 18.99 -4.76
CA THR A 557 -10.39 18.73 -5.51
C THR A 557 -11.34 17.83 -4.72
N TYR A 558 -12.54 18.33 -4.47
CA TYR A 558 -13.57 17.60 -3.75
C TYR A 558 -14.15 16.45 -4.60
N TRP A 559 -14.31 15.26 -4.02
CA TRP A 559 -14.93 14.09 -4.64
C TRP A 559 -16.41 13.97 -4.22
N ALA A 560 -17.39 14.20 -5.11
CA ALA A 560 -17.25 14.55 -6.53
C ALA A 560 -18.45 15.37 -7.03
N ALA A 561 -18.40 15.77 -8.30
CA ALA A 561 -19.43 16.51 -9.03
C ALA A 561 -19.59 15.93 -10.45
N GLY A 562 -20.50 16.52 -11.23
CA GLY A 562 -20.82 16.11 -12.60
C GLY A 562 -22.10 15.28 -12.71
N PRO A 563 -22.48 14.85 -13.93
CA PRO A 563 -23.71 14.11 -14.17
C PRO A 563 -23.68 12.67 -13.62
N ARG A 564 -24.88 12.08 -13.49
CA ARG A 564 -25.14 10.64 -13.21
C ARG A 564 -24.79 10.12 -11.80
N TRP A 565 -24.47 10.96 -10.82
CA TRP A 565 -24.27 10.52 -9.43
C TRP A 565 -25.54 10.08 -8.68
N GLY A 566 -26.74 10.39 -9.20
CA GLY A 566 -28.01 10.04 -8.56
C GLY A 566 -28.18 10.74 -7.22
N GLU A 567 -28.32 9.96 -6.15
CA GLU A 567 -28.42 10.44 -4.76
C GLU A 567 -27.20 10.03 -3.91
N ASN A 568 -26.02 9.94 -4.53
CA ASN A 568 -24.78 9.61 -3.83
C ASN A 568 -24.52 10.59 -2.66
N ILE A 569 -24.20 10.03 -1.49
CA ILE A 569 -24.03 10.78 -0.24
C ILE A 569 -22.94 11.84 -0.29
N MET A 570 -21.91 11.71 -1.15
CA MET A 570 -20.84 12.71 -1.29
C MET A 570 -21.02 13.65 -2.48
N ALA A 571 -21.80 13.30 -3.51
CA ALA A 571 -21.83 14.06 -4.76
C ALA A 571 -22.39 15.50 -4.59
N LEU A 572 -21.86 16.49 -5.31
CA LEU A 572 -22.37 17.87 -5.28
C LEU A 572 -23.56 18.08 -6.24
N ASP A 573 -23.61 17.35 -7.35
CA ASP A 573 -24.76 17.30 -8.23
C ASP A 573 -25.58 16.04 -7.94
N VAL A 574 -26.83 16.22 -7.51
CA VAL A 574 -27.77 15.14 -7.21
C VAL A 574 -29.08 15.32 -7.95
N THR A 575 -29.73 14.21 -8.31
CA THR A 575 -30.93 14.20 -9.16
C THR A 575 -32.13 14.94 -8.58
N SER A 576 -32.27 14.93 -7.26
CA SER A 576 -33.31 15.65 -6.51
C SER A 576 -33.10 17.17 -6.45
N GLY A 577 -31.90 17.67 -6.76
CA GLY A 577 -31.53 19.07 -6.49
C GLY A 577 -31.51 19.45 -5.01
N LYS A 578 -31.59 18.48 -4.08
CA LYS A 578 -31.59 18.74 -2.63
C LYS A 578 -30.31 19.46 -2.19
N HIS A 579 -30.42 20.26 -1.14
CA HIS A 579 -29.29 20.99 -0.55
C HIS A 579 -28.11 20.05 -0.21
N ARG A 580 -26.88 20.53 -0.45
CA ARG A 580 -25.63 19.80 -0.21
C ARG A 580 -24.83 20.54 0.87
N PRO A 581 -24.78 20.04 2.13
CA PRO A 581 -24.08 20.73 3.21
C PRO A 581 -22.58 20.88 2.95
N GLN A 582 -22.02 20.05 2.06
CA GLN A 582 -20.62 20.14 1.62
C GLN A 582 -20.29 21.43 0.87
N LEU A 583 -21.26 22.05 0.21
CA LEU A 583 -21.03 23.29 -0.54
C LEU A 583 -20.64 24.45 0.36
N ALA A 584 -21.16 24.54 1.59
CA ALA A 584 -20.89 25.67 2.48
C ALA A 584 -19.39 25.89 2.77
N PRO A 585 -18.61 24.90 3.28
CA PRO A 585 -17.17 25.08 3.48
C PRO A 585 -16.43 25.19 2.13
N LEU A 586 -16.83 24.45 1.09
CA LEU A 586 -16.17 24.53 -0.22
C LEU A 586 -16.26 25.92 -0.84
N GLN A 587 -17.44 26.55 -0.84
CA GLN A 587 -17.66 27.89 -1.38
C GLN A 587 -16.97 28.97 -0.54
N LYS A 588 -17.04 28.87 0.80
CA LYS A 588 -16.30 29.74 1.72
C LYS A 588 -14.81 29.76 1.40
N HIS A 589 -14.21 28.58 1.20
CA HIS A 589 -12.78 28.46 0.93
C HIS A 589 -12.40 28.76 -0.54
N ALA A 590 -13.31 28.57 -1.50
CA ALA A 590 -13.13 28.98 -2.90
C ALA A 590 -13.21 30.51 -3.09
N ALA A 591 -14.03 31.20 -2.29
CA ALA A 591 -14.18 32.66 -2.30
C ALA A 591 -13.09 33.41 -1.49
N ALA A 592 -12.22 32.68 -0.78
CA ALA A 592 -11.15 33.28 0.02
C ALA A 592 -10.15 34.06 -0.85
N LYS A 593 -9.59 35.15 -0.29
CA LYS A 593 -8.58 35.98 -0.99
C LYS A 593 -7.39 35.13 -1.40
N ARG A 594 -7.02 35.17 -2.68
CA ARG A 594 -5.94 34.34 -3.25
C ARG A 594 -4.55 34.89 -2.91
N THR A 595 -4.04 34.50 -1.75
CA THR A 595 -2.73 34.93 -1.22
C THR A 595 -1.55 34.10 -1.75
N CYS A 596 -1.80 32.92 -2.30
CA CYS A 596 -0.78 31.99 -2.82
C CYS A 596 -0.48 32.27 -4.31
N SER A 597 0.77 32.63 -4.64
CA SER A 597 1.22 32.84 -6.03
C SER A 597 1.57 31.54 -6.77
N THR A 598 1.82 30.44 -6.04
CA THR A 598 2.15 29.12 -6.62
C THR A 598 1.65 27.99 -5.72
N ILE A 599 1.70 26.76 -6.24
CA ILE A 599 1.38 25.55 -5.46
C ILE A 599 2.50 25.34 -4.44
N GLY A 600 2.13 25.27 -3.17
CA GLY A 600 3.00 24.87 -2.07
C GLY A 600 2.85 23.38 -1.71
N PRO A 601 3.69 22.86 -0.81
CA PRO A 601 4.87 23.51 -0.24
C PRO A 601 6.04 23.63 -1.24
N LEU A 602 7.05 24.42 -0.88
CA LEU A 602 8.46 24.27 -1.29
C LEU A 602 9.32 24.75 -0.13
#